data_AF-A0A0N9JZI9-F1
#
_entry.id   AF-A0A0N9JZI9-F1
#
_cell.length_a   1.000
_cell.length_b   1.000
_cell.length_c   1.000
_cell.angle_alpha   90.00
_cell.angle_beta   90.00
_cell.angle_gamma   90.00
#
_symmetry.space_group_name_H-M   'P 1'
#
loop_
_entity.id
_entity.type
_entity.pdbx_description
1 polymer ?
#
loop_
_entity_poly.entity_id
_entity_poly.type
_entity_poly.pdbx_seq_one_letter_code
_entity_poly.pdbx_strand_id
1 'polypeptide(L)'
;GKGGIGKSTTTQNLTATLADMGSSILQIGCDPKADSTRMLMGGRRQPTVLDTLREVGAENVTLEEILHEGFKGIKCVEAGGPEPGVGCAGRGVITAIKLLEVLGAYDEDPDFVFYDVLGDVVCGGFAM
;
A
#
# COMPACT_ATOMS: atom_id res chain seq x y z
N GLY A 1 -11.16 6.52 -7.76
CA GLY A 1 -12.34 6.03 -8.51
C GLY A 1 -13.28 5.26 -7.58
N LYS A 2 -14.53 5.01 -7.99
CA LYS A 2 -15.49 4.25 -7.17
C LYS A 2 -15.00 2.82 -6.86
N GLY A 3 -15.54 2.20 -5.82
CA GLY A 3 -15.38 0.77 -5.54
C GLY A 3 -15.91 -0.09 -6.67
N GLY A 4 -15.28 -1.24 -6.91
CA GLY A 4 -15.76 -2.22 -7.89
C GLY A 4 -15.47 -1.91 -9.37
N ILE A 5 -14.85 -0.77 -9.71
CA ILE A 5 -14.54 -0.42 -11.12
C ILE A 5 -13.20 -1.00 -11.61
N GLY A 6 -12.54 -1.86 -10.83
CA GLY A 6 -11.27 -2.47 -11.21
C GLY A 6 -10.02 -1.61 -10.98
N LYS A 7 -10.05 -0.65 -10.04
CA LYS A 7 -8.87 0.20 -9.71
C LYS A 7 -7.59 -0.61 -9.47
N SER A 8 -7.63 -1.50 -8.49
CA SER A 8 -6.50 -2.34 -8.10
C SER A 8 -6.04 -3.25 -9.23
N THR A 9 -6.97 -3.76 -10.05
CA THR A 9 -6.65 -4.56 -11.23
C THR A 9 -5.89 -3.73 -12.26
N THR A 10 -6.36 -2.53 -12.56
CA THR A 10 -5.70 -1.62 -13.50
C THR A 10 -4.33 -1.20 -12.98
N THR A 11 -4.22 -0.78 -11.72
CA THR A 11 -2.96 -0.35 -11.11
C THR A 11 -1.92 -1.46 -11.16
N GLN A 12 -2.26 -2.69 -10.75
CA GLN A 12 -1.31 -3.81 -10.74
C GLN A 12 -0.83 -4.20 -12.15
N ASN A 13 -1.70 -4.14 -13.16
CA ASN A 13 -1.28 -4.43 -14.53
C ASN A 13 -0.44 -3.30 -15.13
N LEU A 14 -0.75 -2.05 -14.78
CA LEU A 14 0.03 -0.89 -15.18
C LEU A 14 1.44 -0.95 -14.57
N THR A 15 1.55 -1.19 -13.26
CA THR A 15 2.85 -1.30 -12.59
C THR A 15 3.63 -2.51 -13.08
N ALA A 16 2.99 -3.67 -13.29
CA ALA A 16 3.64 -4.82 -13.91
C ALA A 16 4.22 -4.48 -15.30
N THR A 17 3.50 -3.71 -16.12
CA THR A 17 3.97 -3.29 -17.45
C THR A 17 5.14 -2.32 -17.36
N LEU A 18 5.09 -1.34 -16.45
CA LEU A 18 6.19 -0.39 -16.23
C LEU A 18 7.45 -1.09 -15.71
N ALA A 19 7.30 -2.06 -14.80
CA ALA A 19 8.42 -2.89 -14.35
C ALA A 19 8.95 -3.79 -15.47
N ASP A 20 8.09 -4.25 -16.38
CA ASP A 20 8.51 -4.98 -17.59
C ASP A 20 9.38 -4.10 -18.50
N MET A 21 9.11 -2.79 -18.55
CA MET A 21 9.88 -1.77 -19.26
C MET A 21 11.14 -1.30 -18.50
N GLY A 22 11.40 -1.85 -17.31
CA GLY A 22 12.62 -1.58 -16.54
C GLY A 22 12.50 -0.48 -15.48
N SER A 23 11.30 0.04 -15.21
CA SER A 23 11.10 1.01 -14.13
C SER A 23 11.08 0.34 -12.76
N SER A 24 11.75 0.95 -11.79
CA SER A 24 11.63 0.64 -10.37
C SER A 24 10.33 1.21 -9.80
N ILE A 25 9.59 0.42 -9.02
CA ILE A 25 8.24 0.78 -8.59
C ILE A 25 8.02 0.45 -7.12
N LEU A 26 7.41 1.38 -6.41
CA LEU A 26 6.80 1.18 -5.10
C LEU A 26 5.27 1.31 -5.23
N GLN A 27 4.54 0.25 -4.92
CA GLN A 27 3.07 0.25 -4.91
C GLN A 27 2.54 0.10 -3.49
N ILE A 28 1.77 1.10 -3.05
CA ILE A 28 1.18 1.20 -1.72
C ILE A 28 -0.34 1.09 -1.83
N GLY A 29 -0.89 0.03 -1.27
CA GLY A 29 -2.34 -0.16 -1.12
C GLY A 29 -2.88 0.73 -0.02
N CYS A 30 -3.81 1.63 -0.36
CA CYS A 30 -4.47 2.55 0.56
C CYS A 30 -5.98 2.27 0.65
N ASP A 31 -6.43 1.11 0.17
CA ASP A 31 -7.79 0.61 0.33
C ASP A 31 -7.85 -0.34 1.53
N PRO A 32 -8.78 -0.14 2.49
CA PRO A 32 -8.89 -1.02 3.67
C PRO A 32 -9.18 -2.49 3.32
N LYS A 33 -9.55 -2.80 2.07
CA LYS A 33 -9.69 -4.17 1.55
C LYS A 33 -8.36 -4.94 1.49
N ALA A 34 -7.23 -4.25 1.48
CA ALA A 34 -5.87 -4.80 1.56
C ALA A 34 -5.58 -5.92 0.53
N ASP A 35 -5.95 -5.70 -0.73
CA ASP A 35 -5.63 -6.59 -1.84
C ASP A 35 -5.17 -5.85 -3.10
N SER A 36 -4.68 -4.62 -2.93
CA SER A 36 -4.12 -3.77 -3.96
C SER A 36 -2.86 -4.36 -4.61
N THR A 37 -2.13 -5.21 -3.90
CA THR A 37 -0.84 -5.82 -4.34
C THR A 37 -0.94 -7.32 -4.61
N ARG A 38 -2.12 -7.92 -4.38
CA ARG A 38 -2.32 -9.38 -4.36
C ARG A 38 -1.84 -10.09 -5.63
N MET A 39 -2.09 -9.54 -6.81
CA MET A 39 -1.69 -10.14 -8.10
C MET A 39 -0.19 -10.03 -8.33
N LEU A 40 0.44 -8.95 -7.89
CA LEU A 40 1.90 -8.79 -7.93
C LEU A 40 2.60 -9.79 -7.00
N MET A 41 1.93 -10.16 -5.90
CA MET A 41 2.40 -11.14 -4.92
C MET A 41 1.99 -12.59 -5.24
N GLY A 42 1.60 -12.89 -6.49
CA GLY A 42 1.24 -14.26 -6.90
C GLY A 42 -0.02 -14.81 -6.23
N GLY A 43 -0.96 -13.94 -5.86
CA GLY A 43 -2.23 -14.28 -5.23
C GLY A 43 -2.21 -14.26 -3.70
N ARG A 44 -1.05 -14.06 -3.08
CA ARG A 44 -0.87 -14.02 -1.62
C ARG A 44 -1.33 -12.67 -1.04
N ARG A 45 -1.83 -12.70 0.19
CA ARG A 45 -2.04 -11.50 0.99
C ARG A 45 -0.84 -11.30 1.88
N GLN A 46 -0.27 -10.11 1.84
CA GLN A 46 0.81 -9.72 2.74
C GLN A 46 0.26 -9.10 4.02
N PRO A 47 1.03 -9.13 5.13
CA PRO A 47 0.73 -8.35 6.32
C PRO A 47 0.52 -6.87 5.98
N THR A 48 -0.36 -6.21 6.71
CA THR A 48 -0.60 -4.78 6.52
C THR A 48 0.16 -3.96 7.55
N VAL A 49 0.53 -2.73 7.19
CA VAL A 49 1.26 -1.83 8.09
C VAL A 49 0.51 -1.63 9.41
N LEU A 50 -0.80 -1.42 9.36
CA LEU A 50 -1.60 -1.19 10.56
C LEU A 50 -1.78 -2.45 11.40
N ASP A 51 -1.81 -3.64 10.80
CA ASP A 51 -1.90 -4.89 11.56
C ASP A 51 -0.56 -5.19 12.25
N THR A 52 0.55 -5.08 11.53
CA THR A 52 1.91 -5.23 12.11
C THR A 52 2.12 -4.23 13.24
N LEU A 53 1.72 -2.96 13.07
CA LEU A 53 1.81 -1.94 14.11
C LEU A 53 1.01 -2.30 15.37
N ARG A 54 -0.15 -2.96 15.24
CA ARG A 54 -0.93 -3.42 16.40
C ARG A 54 -0.29 -4.61 17.09
N GLU A 55 0.37 -5.48 16.35
CA GLU A 55 0.98 -6.70 16.88
C GLU A 55 2.29 -6.41 17.64
N VAL A 56 3.18 -5.61 17.05
CA VAL A 56 4.53 -5.39 17.60
C VAL A 56 4.73 -4.01 18.21
N GLY A 57 3.84 -3.06 17.93
CA GLY A 57 3.98 -1.65 18.36
C GLY A 57 4.89 -0.84 17.44
N ALA A 58 4.66 0.47 17.37
CA ALA A 58 5.28 1.36 16.38
C ALA A 58 6.83 1.38 16.42
N GLU A 59 7.45 1.16 17.58
CA GLU A 59 8.91 1.19 17.74
C GLU A 59 9.61 -0.10 17.28
N ASN A 60 8.85 -1.17 17.05
CA ASN A 60 9.39 -2.48 16.68
C ASN A 60 9.09 -2.89 15.22
N VAL A 61 8.25 -2.13 14.51
CA VAL A 61 7.96 -2.42 13.09
C VAL A 61 9.21 -2.19 12.26
N THR A 62 9.62 -3.18 11.49
CA THR A 62 10.71 -3.01 10.51
C THR A 62 10.18 -2.94 9.08
N LEU A 63 10.99 -2.38 8.18
CA LEU A 63 10.58 -2.21 6.78
C LEU A 63 10.34 -3.57 6.09
N GLU A 64 11.16 -4.56 6.41
CA GLU A 64 11.13 -5.89 5.81
C GLU A 64 9.87 -6.69 6.17
N GLU A 65 9.20 -6.34 7.27
CA GLU A 65 7.94 -6.97 7.70
C GLU A 65 6.73 -6.47 6.92
N ILE A 66 6.80 -5.27 6.34
CA ILE A 66 5.67 -4.57 5.73
C ILE A 66 5.86 -4.29 4.23
N LEU A 67 7.10 -4.33 3.75
CA LEU A 67 7.48 -4.15 2.36
C LEU A 67 8.01 -5.46 1.82
N HIS A 68 7.35 -5.96 0.76
CA HIS A 68 7.75 -7.18 0.11
C HIS A 68 7.92 -6.98 -1.39
N GLU A 69 8.86 -7.70 -1.98
CA GLU A 69 9.07 -7.69 -3.42
C GLU A 69 8.14 -8.69 -4.12
N GLY A 70 7.43 -8.20 -5.12
CA GLY A 70 6.54 -8.98 -5.97
C GLY A 70 7.12 -9.19 -7.37
N PHE A 71 6.22 -9.30 -8.35
CA PHE A 71 6.55 -9.42 -9.76
C PHE A 71 7.60 -8.40 -10.19
N LYS A 72 8.70 -8.87 -10.80
CA LYS A 72 9.81 -8.04 -11.32
C LYS A 72 10.41 -7.04 -10.31
N GLY A 73 10.40 -7.38 -9.02
CA GLY A 73 11.00 -6.52 -7.98
C GLY A 73 10.14 -5.30 -7.62
N ILE A 74 8.86 -5.28 -8.02
CA ILE A 74 7.94 -4.23 -7.56
C ILE A 74 7.81 -4.35 -6.03
N LYS A 75 8.15 -3.27 -5.34
CA LYS A 75 7.99 -3.18 -3.89
C LYS A 75 6.52 -2.96 -3.56
N CYS A 76 5.95 -3.83 -2.75
CA CYS A 76 4.54 -3.88 -2.44
C CYS A 76 4.33 -3.63 -0.95
N VAL A 77 3.41 -2.72 -0.61
CA VAL A 77 2.97 -2.45 0.77
C VAL A 77 1.45 -2.38 0.82
N GLU A 78 0.82 -2.87 1.89
CA GLU A 78 -0.60 -2.65 2.17
C GLU A 78 -0.75 -1.83 3.46
N ALA A 79 -1.37 -0.66 3.41
CA ALA A 79 -1.62 0.14 4.61
C ALA A 79 -2.51 -0.61 5.61
N GLY A 80 -3.52 -1.32 5.10
CA GLY A 80 -4.55 -1.95 5.92
C GLY A 80 -5.65 -0.96 6.33
N GLY A 81 -6.61 -1.47 7.10
CA GLY A 81 -7.77 -0.71 7.56
C GLY A 81 -7.93 -0.78 9.07
N PRO A 82 -8.65 0.18 9.69
CA PRO A 82 -9.11 0.01 11.06
C PRO A 82 -10.11 -1.15 11.16
N GLU A 83 -10.34 -1.62 12.38
CA GLU A 83 -11.42 -2.56 12.65
C GLU A 83 -12.77 -1.96 12.20
N PRO A 84 -13.62 -2.74 11.49
CA PRO A 84 -14.89 -2.25 10.97
C PRO A 84 -15.76 -1.60 12.06
N GLY A 85 -16.13 -0.34 11.85
CA GLY A 85 -16.96 0.42 12.78
C GLY A 85 -16.24 1.09 13.94
N VAL A 86 -14.91 0.93 14.08
CA VAL A 86 -14.15 1.48 15.22
C VAL A 86 -13.29 2.69 14.83
N GLY A 87 -12.57 2.61 13.71
CA GLY A 87 -11.57 3.62 13.34
C GLY A 87 -11.84 4.38 12.04
N CYS A 88 -10.89 5.23 11.66
CA CYS A 88 -10.95 6.04 10.44
C CYS A 88 -9.91 5.57 9.42
N ALA A 89 -10.37 5.07 8.26
CA ALA A 89 -9.49 4.58 7.20
C ALA A 89 -8.47 5.64 6.74
N GLY A 90 -8.90 6.90 6.57
CA GLY A 90 -8.01 7.98 6.18
C GLY A 90 -6.87 8.22 7.17
N ARG A 91 -7.13 8.15 8.48
CA ARG A 91 -6.07 8.24 9.50
C ARG A 91 -5.13 7.05 9.44
N GLY A 92 -5.66 5.85 9.20
CA GLY A 92 -4.86 4.63 9.04
C GLY A 92 -3.86 4.75 7.89
N VAL A 93 -4.31 5.23 6.72
CA VAL A 93 -3.45 5.48 5.56
C VAL A 93 -2.36 6.51 5.87
N ILE A 94 -2.71 7.63 6.52
CA ILE A 94 -1.73 8.66 6.92
C ILE A 94 -0.68 8.07 7.87
N THR A 95 -1.10 7.27 8.85
CA THR A 95 -0.17 6.59 9.77
C THR A 95 0.76 5.64 9.03
N ALA A 96 0.24 4.85 8.10
CA ALA A 96 1.04 3.92 7.31
C ALA A 96 2.09 4.63 6.46
N ILE A 97 1.71 5.70 5.74
CA ILE A 97 2.63 6.48 4.90
C ILE A 97 3.75 7.10 5.75
N LYS A 98 3.40 7.72 6.89
CA LYS A 98 4.41 8.31 7.79
C LYS A 98 5.40 7.27 8.31
N LEU A 99 4.94 6.07 8.62
CA LEU A 99 5.82 5.00 9.06
C LEU A 99 6.77 4.56 7.95
N LEU A 100 6.27 4.42 6.71
CA LEU A 100 7.10 4.11 5.55
C LEU A 100 8.17 5.18 5.28
N GLU A 101 7.83 6.46 5.44
CA GLU A 101 8.78 7.58 5.35
C GLU A 101 9.88 7.46 6.41
N VAL A 102 9.52 7.21 7.67
CA VAL A 102 10.48 7.07 8.77
C VAL A 102 11.39 5.84 8.61
N LEU A 103 10.85 4.76 8.05
CA LEU A 103 11.58 3.51 7.80
C LEU A 103 12.42 3.54 6.51
N GLY A 104 12.41 4.65 5.75
CA GLY A 104 13.25 4.80 4.56
C GLY A 104 12.74 4.05 3.33
N ALA A 105 11.43 3.76 3.24
CA ALA A 105 10.85 3.04 2.10
C ALA A 105 11.04 3.76 0.75
N TYR A 106 11.31 5.07 0.80
CA TYR A 106 11.46 5.95 -0.36
C TYR A 106 12.93 6.30 -0.67
N ASP A 107 13.88 5.87 0.16
CA ASP A 107 15.28 6.31 0.08
C ASP A 107 16.00 5.79 -1.19
N GLU A 108 15.49 4.72 -1.79
CA GLU A 108 16.00 4.16 -3.04
C GLU A 108 15.53 4.90 -4.31
N ASP A 109 14.75 5.98 -4.15
CA ASP A 109 14.25 6.85 -5.22
C ASP A 109 13.61 6.07 -6.41
N PRO A 110 12.50 5.35 -6.16
CA PRO A 110 11.84 4.57 -7.21
C PRO A 110 11.31 5.50 -8.32
N ASP A 111 11.43 5.06 -9.58
CA ASP A 111 10.95 5.82 -10.75
C ASP A 111 9.47 6.19 -10.63
N PHE A 112 8.68 5.30 -10.01
CA PHE A 112 7.27 5.54 -9.74
C PHE A 112 6.84 5.06 -8.35
N VAL A 113 5.99 5.87 -7.70
CA VAL A 113 5.21 5.46 -6.52
C VAL A 113 3.72 5.49 -6.85
N PHE A 114 3.05 4.36 -6.71
CA PHE A 114 1.61 4.22 -6.93
C PHE A 114 0.85 4.07 -5.62
N TYR A 115 -0.12 4.94 -5.40
CA TYR A 115 -1.06 4.84 -4.27
C TYR A 115 -2.42 4.36 -4.78
N ASP A 116 -2.83 3.14 -4.43
CA ASP A 116 -4.16 2.62 -4.77
C ASP A 116 -5.16 3.01 -3.68
N VAL A 117 -5.80 4.17 -3.85
CA VAL A 117 -6.64 4.80 -2.82
C VAL A 117 -8.12 4.47 -3.01
N LEU A 118 -8.81 4.22 -1.88
CA LEU A 118 -10.26 4.12 -1.83
C LEU A 118 -10.90 5.43 -2.32
N GLY A 119 -11.76 5.38 -3.33
CA GLY A 119 -12.38 6.57 -3.90
C GLY A 119 -13.87 6.75 -3.62
N ASP A 120 -14.47 5.93 -2.74
CA ASP A 120 -15.89 6.03 -2.39
C ASP A 120 -16.17 7.04 -1.28
N VAL A 121 -15.24 7.18 -0.33
CA VAL A 121 -15.37 8.06 0.82
C VAL A 121 -14.05 8.78 1.02
N VAL A 122 -14.09 10.11 0.93
CA VAL A 122 -12.92 10.97 1.13
C VAL A 122 -13.06 11.62 2.51
N CYS A 123 -12.26 11.16 3.47
CA CYS A 123 -12.11 11.81 4.77
C CYS A 123 -10.64 12.17 4.98
N GLY A 124 -10.36 13.27 5.68
CA GLY A 124 -8.98 13.62 6.05
C GLY A 124 -8.15 14.40 5.02
N GLY A 125 -8.79 15.11 4.07
CA GLY A 125 -8.09 16.14 3.29
C GLY A 125 -7.27 15.65 2.09
N PHE A 126 -7.51 14.46 1.55
CA PHE A 126 -6.98 14.00 0.24
C PHE A 126 -7.50 14.80 -0.98
N ALA A 127 -8.10 15.98 -0.74
CA ALA A 127 -8.71 16.85 -1.72
C ALA A 127 -8.00 18.22 -1.79
N MET A 128 -6.70 18.27 -1.46
CA MET A 128 -5.88 19.46 -1.62
C MET A 128 -4.94 19.32 -2.81
#